data_AF-A0A935SNC2-F1
#
_entry.id   AF-A0A935SNC2-F1
#
_cell.length_a   1.000
_cell.length_b   1.000
_cell.length_c   1.000
_cell.angle_alpha   90.00
_cell.angle_beta   90.00
_cell.angle_gamma   90.00
#
_symmetry.space_group_name_H-M   'P 1'
#
loop_
_entity.id
_entity.type
_entity.pdbx_description
1 polymer ?
#
loop_
_entity_poly.entity_id
_entity_poly.type
_entity_poly.pdbx_seq_one_letter_code
_entity_poly.pdbx_strand_id
1 'polypeptide(L)'
;MEKFIACMCENDYNQLIVSGEPTPEELTEAWTSLVYEFCDLSDAKEAKYKAILASEIKLEKMKIKLAQCWFNILSVCYFPQVVTALKEIGFEDFDLNPDDVDQYQNDFIHITGELNLLRMQIKIKEAEYASLQEAHVKHQAMDSKSFDVMFFRINNYAKREAVNEQTTVQKYCTALRDYLAYIDSQSKVTK
;
A
#
# COMPACT_ATOMS: atom_id res chain seq x y z
N MET A 1 7.96 -14.13 16.76
CA MET A 1 7.90 -14.24 15.29
C MET A 1 6.73 -15.12 14.87
N GLU A 2 6.47 -16.21 15.59
CA GLU A 2 5.35 -17.14 15.36
C GLU A 2 4.00 -16.48 15.00
N LYS A 3 3.47 -15.59 15.83
CA LYS A 3 2.21 -14.85 15.55
C LYS A 3 2.25 -14.06 14.24
N PHE A 4 3.40 -13.45 13.94
CA PHE A 4 3.59 -12.67 12.71
C PHE A 4 3.66 -13.59 11.48
N ILE A 5 4.31 -14.75 11.60
CA ILE A 5 4.35 -15.77 10.54
C ILE A 5 2.95 -16.33 10.28
N ALA A 6 2.16 -16.62 11.32
CA ALA A 6 0.76 -17.04 11.18
C ALA A 6 -0.08 -15.97 10.45
N CYS A 7 0.06 -14.69 10.81
CA CYS A 7 -0.61 -13.60 10.09
C CYS A 7 -0.15 -13.49 8.62
N MET A 8 1.15 -13.65 8.36
CA MET A 8 1.75 -13.44 7.04
C MET A 8 1.55 -14.61 6.07
N CYS A 9 1.59 -15.84 6.57
CA CYS A 9 1.51 -17.06 5.77
C CYS A 9 0.10 -17.66 5.75
N GLU A 10 -0.67 -17.52 6.83
CA GLU A 10 -1.95 -18.20 7.02
C GLU A 10 -3.15 -17.22 7.01
N ASN A 11 -2.88 -15.91 6.94
CA ASN A 11 -3.88 -14.82 7.05
C ASN A 11 -4.71 -14.88 8.35
N ASP A 12 -4.16 -15.47 9.43
CA ASP A 12 -4.83 -15.51 10.73
C ASP A 12 -4.58 -14.23 11.54
N TYR A 13 -5.31 -13.16 11.22
CA TYR A 13 -5.20 -11.88 11.92
C TYR A 13 -5.73 -11.91 13.35
N ASN A 14 -6.41 -12.99 13.78
CA ASN A 14 -6.84 -13.13 15.17
C ASN A 14 -5.63 -13.19 16.13
N GLN A 15 -4.46 -13.59 15.64
CA GLN A 15 -3.21 -13.59 16.40
C GLN A 15 -2.77 -12.17 16.82
N LEU A 16 -3.31 -11.13 16.20
CA LEU A 16 -3.05 -9.71 16.53
C LEU A 16 -3.88 -9.22 17.72
N ILE A 17 -4.91 -9.97 18.14
CA ILE A 17 -5.77 -9.59 19.26
C ILE A 17 -4.98 -9.75 20.56
N VAL A 18 -4.57 -8.63 21.15
CA VAL A 18 -3.93 -8.60 22.48
C VAL A 18 -4.99 -8.56 23.59
N SER A 19 -6.05 -7.78 23.38
CA SER A 19 -7.18 -7.64 24.29
C SER A 19 -8.37 -6.99 23.58
N GLY A 20 -9.59 -7.31 24.00
CA GLY A 20 -10.82 -6.72 23.46
C GLY A 20 -11.42 -7.48 22.28
N GLU A 21 -12.40 -6.85 21.63
CA GLU A 21 -13.11 -7.38 20.45
C GLU A 21 -12.98 -6.38 19.28
N PRO A 22 -11.81 -6.32 18.62
CA PRO A 22 -11.57 -5.39 17.53
C PRO A 22 -12.38 -5.76 16.29
N THR A 23 -12.72 -4.76 15.48
CA THR A 23 -13.39 -4.98 14.20
C THR A 23 -12.43 -5.54 13.14
N PRO A 24 -12.95 -6.17 12.08
CA PRO A 24 -12.12 -6.59 10.94
C PRO A 24 -11.32 -5.44 10.31
N GLU A 25 -11.88 -4.24 10.27
CA GLU A 25 -11.19 -3.03 9.78
C GLU A 25 -10.01 -2.66 10.67
N GLU A 26 -10.18 -2.66 11.99
CA GLU A 26 -9.12 -2.36 12.95
C GLU A 26 -7.99 -3.38 12.90
N LEU A 27 -8.32 -4.67 12.74
CA LEU A 27 -7.33 -5.74 12.53
C LEU A 27 -6.55 -5.55 11.23
N THR A 28 -7.25 -5.15 10.16
CA THR A 28 -6.62 -4.89 8.85
C THR A 28 -5.68 -3.69 8.91
N GLU A 29 -6.08 -2.62 9.58
CA GLU A 29 -5.25 -1.43 9.79
C GLU A 29 -4.01 -1.75 10.65
N ALA A 30 -4.20 -2.46 11.76
CA ALA A 30 -3.11 -2.90 12.63
C ALA A 30 -2.12 -3.80 11.88
N TRP A 31 -2.62 -4.76 11.10
CA TRP A 31 -1.78 -5.63 10.26
C TRP A 31 -1.01 -4.82 9.21
N THR A 32 -1.70 -3.88 8.55
CA THR A 32 -1.08 -3.00 7.54
C THR A 32 0.09 -2.23 8.16
N SER A 33 -0.11 -1.66 9.35
CA SER A 33 0.95 -0.95 10.09
C SER A 33 2.15 -1.86 10.43
N LEU A 34 1.89 -3.09 10.91
CA LEU A 34 2.93 -4.06 11.23
C LEU A 34 3.73 -4.52 10.01
N VAL A 35 3.07 -4.74 8.87
CA VAL A 35 3.73 -5.09 7.62
C VAL A 35 4.57 -3.92 7.11
N TYR A 36 4.08 -2.68 7.21
CA TYR A 36 4.88 -1.49 6.88
C TYR A 36 6.16 -1.39 7.73
N GLU A 37 6.04 -1.57 9.04
CA GLU A 37 7.20 -1.56 9.95
C GLU A 37 8.17 -2.69 9.60
N PHE A 38 7.66 -3.90 9.31
CA PHE A 38 8.48 -5.01 8.85
C PHE A 38 9.19 -4.72 7.53
N CYS A 39 8.51 -4.15 6.53
CA CYS A 39 9.10 -3.76 5.25
C CYS A 39 10.19 -2.70 5.43
N ASP A 40 9.96 -1.72 6.30
CA ASP A 40 10.95 -0.68 6.64
C ASP A 40 12.18 -1.28 7.33
N LEU A 41 11.96 -2.19 8.28
CA LEU A 41 13.05 -2.83 9.02
C LEU A 41 13.82 -3.85 8.17
N SER A 42 13.17 -4.53 7.23
CA SER A 42 13.79 -5.49 6.30
C SER A 42 14.44 -4.84 5.07
N ASP A 43 14.36 -3.51 4.95
CA ASP A 43 14.79 -2.74 3.78
C ASP A 43 14.16 -3.26 2.47
N ALA A 44 12.95 -3.82 2.56
CA ALA A 44 12.16 -4.33 1.45
C ALA A 44 11.51 -3.16 0.68
N LYS A 45 12.34 -2.27 0.14
CA LYS A 45 11.94 -1.03 -0.56
C LYS A 45 10.90 -1.30 -1.65
N GLU A 46 11.04 -2.41 -2.36
CA GLU A 46 10.10 -2.81 -3.42
C GLU A 46 8.73 -3.19 -2.86
N ALA A 47 8.66 -3.92 -1.75
CA ALA A 47 7.40 -4.30 -1.12
C ALA A 47 6.67 -3.07 -0.55
N LYS A 48 7.41 -2.16 0.11
CA LYS A 48 6.88 -0.87 0.57
C LYS A 48 6.34 -0.05 -0.59
N TYR A 49 7.11 0.05 -1.67
CA TYR A 49 6.69 0.79 -2.85
C TYR A 49 5.41 0.23 -3.48
N LYS A 50 5.28 -1.10 -3.59
CA LYS A 50 4.04 -1.74 -4.04
C LYS A 50 2.84 -1.42 -3.16
N ALA A 51 3.01 -1.47 -1.84
CA ALA A 51 1.93 -1.16 -0.90
C ALA A 51 1.46 0.30 -1.03
N ILE A 52 2.41 1.24 -1.15
CA ILE A 52 2.13 2.66 -1.39
C ILE A 52 1.39 2.82 -2.73
N LEU A 53 1.92 2.26 -3.81
CA LEU A 53 1.34 2.36 -5.14
C LEU A 53 -0.09 1.78 -5.20
N ALA A 54 -0.33 0.64 -4.55
CA ALA A 54 -1.67 0.05 -4.44
C ALA A 54 -2.65 0.95 -3.67
N SER A 55 -2.19 1.55 -2.56
CA SER A 55 -2.98 2.50 -1.77
C SER A 55 -3.32 3.75 -2.56
N GLU A 56 -2.36 4.32 -3.28
CA GLU A 56 -2.57 5.49 -4.14
C GLU A 56 -3.60 5.21 -5.24
N ILE A 57 -3.46 4.08 -5.95
CA ILE A 57 -4.44 3.67 -6.97
C ILE A 57 -5.85 3.58 -6.37
N LYS A 58 -5.99 3.00 -5.17
CA LYS A 58 -7.29 2.86 -4.50
C LYS A 58 -7.88 4.22 -4.13
N LEU A 59 -7.09 5.12 -3.55
CA LEU A 59 -7.52 6.45 -3.15
C LEU A 59 -7.92 7.30 -4.37
N GLU A 60 -7.13 7.28 -5.45
CA GLU A 60 -7.44 8.01 -6.68
C GLU A 60 -8.70 7.49 -7.36
N LYS A 61 -8.90 6.16 -7.40
CA LYS A 61 -10.16 5.57 -7.89
C LYS A 61 -11.37 6.03 -7.08
N MET A 62 -11.22 6.09 -5.75
CA MET A 62 -12.28 6.58 -4.87
C MET A 62 -12.59 8.06 -5.13
N LYS A 63 -11.56 8.90 -5.26
CA LYS A 63 -11.69 10.32 -5.61
C LYS A 63 -12.46 10.50 -6.93
N ILE A 64 -12.09 9.78 -7.99
CA ILE A 64 -12.80 9.85 -9.29
C ILE A 64 -14.26 9.42 -9.15
N LYS A 65 -14.53 8.36 -8.39
CA LYS A 65 -15.90 7.87 -8.17
C LYS A 65 -16.76 8.91 -7.46
N LEU A 66 -16.25 9.51 -6.39
CA LEU A 66 -16.94 10.56 -5.63
C LEU A 66 -17.18 11.80 -6.50
N ALA A 67 -16.14 12.28 -7.19
CA ALA A 67 -16.24 13.41 -8.10
C ALA A 67 -17.31 13.18 -9.18
N GLN A 68 -17.33 11.99 -9.80
CA GLN A 68 -18.35 11.65 -10.80
C GLN A 68 -19.76 11.61 -10.22
N CYS A 69 -19.93 11.10 -9.00
CA CYS A 69 -21.24 11.12 -8.31
C CYS A 69 -21.73 12.54 -8.07
N TRP A 70 -20.86 13.42 -7.54
CA TRP A 70 -21.19 14.82 -7.28
C TRP A 70 -21.45 15.60 -8.56
N PHE A 71 -20.64 15.36 -9.59
CA PHE A 71 -20.85 15.90 -10.93
C PHE A 71 -22.22 15.51 -11.51
N ASN A 72 -22.61 14.24 -11.37
CA ASN A 72 -23.92 13.76 -11.83
C ASN A 72 -25.09 14.37 -11.04
N ILE A 73 -24.89 14.73 -9.79
CA ILE A 73 -25.91 15.44 -8.99
C ILE A 73 -26.03 16.89 -9.51
N LEU A 74 -24.89 17.58 -9.66
CA LEU A 74 -24.82 18.97 -10.11
C LEU A 74 -25.29 19.18 -11.56
N SER A 75 -25.25 18.14 -12.41
CA SER A 75 -25.79 18.20 -13.77
C SER A 75 -27.32 18.21 -13.81
N VAL A 76 -27.97 17.74 -12.74
CA VAL A 76 -29.44 17.67 -12.62
C VAL A 76 -29.97 18.84 -11.79
N CYS A 77 -29.32 19.15 -10.68
CA CYS A 77 -29.75 20.21 -9.77
C CYS A 77 -28.56 20.77 -8.99
N TYR A 78 -28.51 22.09 -8.88
CA TYR A 78 -27.48 22.78 -8.13
C TYR A 78 -27.66 22.61 -6.62
N PHE A 79 -26.61 22.14 -5.94
CA PHE A 79 -26.54 22.03 -4.49
C PHE A 79 -25.20 22.60 -3.99
N PRO A 80 -25.20 23.70 -3.22
CA PRO A 80 -23.97 24.31 -2.71
C PRO A 80 -23.08 23.34 -1.92
N GLN A 81 -23.69 22.43 -1.15
CA GLN A 81 -22.96 21.44 -0.35
C GLN A 81 -22.17 20.46 -1.22
N VAL A 82 -22.69 20.15 -2.41
CA VAL A 82 -22.02 19.25 -3.36
C VAL A 82 -20.83 19.97 -4.00
N VAL A 83 -20.94 21.27 -4.27
CA VAL A 83 -19.82 22.11 -4.71
C VAL A 83 -18.72 22.12 -3.65
N THR A 84 -19.06 22.39 -2.38
CA THR A 84 -18.09 22.36 -1.28
C THR A 84 -17.38 21.01 -1.20
N ALA A 85 -18.11 19.91 -1.24
CA ALA A 85 -17.53 18.57 -1.20
C ALA A 85 -16.60 18.30 -2.41
N LEU A 86 -16.98 18.75 -3.61
CA LEU A 86 -16.15 18.63 -4.81
C LEU A 86 -14.83 19.41 -4.65
N LYS A 87 -14.88 20.62 -4.08
CA LYS A 87 -13.68 21.42 -3.78
C LYS A 87 -12.78 20.72 -2.76
N GLU A 88 -13.33 20.15 -1.70
CA GLU A 88 -12.57 19.43 -0.65
C GLU A 88 -11.78 18.23 -1.19
N ILE A 89 -12.22 17.61 -2.28
CA ILE A 89 -11.48 16.50 -2.91
C ILE A 89 -10.50 16.96 -4.00
N GLY A 90 -10.29 18.27 -4.17
CA GLY A 90 -9.29 18.86 -5.06
C GLY A 90 -9.81 19.29 -6.43
N PHE A 91 -11.01 19.87 -6.48
CA PHE A 91 -11.57 20.61 -7.62
C PHE A 91 -11.88 22.07 -7.22
N GLU A 92 -10.98 22.68 -6.44
CA GLU A 92 -11.14 24.02 -5.85
C GLU A 92 -11.19 25.16 -6.85
N ASP A 93 -10.55 24.99 -8.01
CA ASP A 93 -10.41 26.01 -9.06
C ASP A 93 -11.70 26.26 -9.87
N PHE A 94 -12.75 25.46 -9.65
CA PHE A 94 -14.01 25.57 -10.37
C PHE A 94 -15.06 26.31 -9.53
N ASP A 95 -15.61 27.39 -10.07
CA ASP A 95 -16.58 28.22 -9.36
C ASP A 95 -17.97 27.58 -9.31
N LEU A 96 -18.37 26.87 -10.38
CA LEU A 96 -19.66 26.19 -10.49
C LEU A 96 -20.82 27.12 -10.14
N ASN A 97 -20.82 28.33 -10.73
CA ASN A 97 -21.83 29.34 -10.51
C ASN A 97 -23.13 29.03 -11.30
N PRO A 98 -24.27 28.73 -10.65
CA PRO A 98 -25.51 28.41 -11.36
C PRO A 98 -26.15 29.61 -12.06
N ASP A 99 -25.77 30.84 -11.69
CA ASP A 99 -26.29 32.07 -12.28
C ASP A 99 -25.60 32.41 -13.62
N ASP A 100 -24.44 31.81 -13.90
CA ASP A 100 -23.69 31.96 -15.16
C ASP A 100 -23.63 30.61 -15.88
N VAL A 101 -24.61 30.37 -16.76
CA VAL A 101 -24.79 29.09 -17.45
C VAL A 101 -23.58 28.74 -18.33
N ASP A 102 -22.97 29.71 -19.00
CA ASP A 102 -21.84 29.47 -19.91
C ASP A 102 -20.60 29.09 -19.11
N GLN A 103 -20.30 29.82 -18.01
CA GLN A 103 -19.21 29.46 -17.11
C GLN A 103 -19.46 28.09 -16.47
N TYR A 104 -20.68 27.82 -16.00
CA TYR A 104 -21.05 26.54 -15.38
C TYR A 104 -20.81 25.37 -16.34
N GLN A 105 -21.22 25.49 -17.61
CA GLN A 105 -20.97 24.46 -18.61
C GLN A 105 -19.47 24.28 -18.92
N ASN A 106 -18.72 25.38 -18.97
CA ASN A 106 -17.27 25.32 -19.18
C ASN A 106 -16.57 24.60 -18.01
N ASP A 107 -16.93 24.91 -16.76
CA ASP A 107 -16.42 24.20 -15.58
C ASP A 107 -16.70 22.70 -15.68
N PHE A 108 -17.90 22.31 -16.14
CA PHE A 108 -18.24 20.90 -16.34
C PHE A 108 -17.34 20.20 -17.36
N ILE A 109 -17.03 20.87 -18.46
CA ILE A 109 -16.13 20.37 -19.49
C ILE A 109 -14.71 20.21 -18.92
N HIS A 110 -14.23 21.19 -18.16
CA HIS A 110 -12.91 21.16 -17.56
C HIS A 110 -12.78 20.05 -16.50
N ILE A 111 -13.74 19.94 -15.58
CA ILE A 111 -13.78 18.85 -14.59
C ILE A 111 -13.80 17.47 -15.28
N THR A 112 -14.56 17.34 -16.37
CA THR A 112 -14.57 16.10 -17.17
C THR A 112 -13.18 15.80 -17.75
N GLY A 113 -12.49 16.83 -18.25
CA GLY A 113 -11.11 16.75 -18.73
C GLY A 113 -10.14 16.28 -17.65
N GLU A 114 -10.21 16.87 -16.46
CA GLU A 114 -9.37 16.47 -15.32
C GLU A 114 -9.65 15.04 -14.86
N LEU A 115 -10.91 14.63 -14.79
CA LEU A 115 -11.28 13.25 -14.47
C LEU A 115 -10.70 12.26 -15.49
N ASN A 116 -10.69 12.60 -16.77
CA ASN A 116 -10.08 11.77 -17.80
C ASN A 116 -8.56 11.69 -17.66
N LEU A 117 -7.90 12.81 -17.30
CA LEU A 117 -6.47 12.82 -17.00
C LEU A 117 -6.14 11.93 -15.81
N LEU A 118 -6.90 12.04 -14.71
CA LEU A 118 -6.75 11.18 -13.53
C LEU A 118 -6.96 9.70 -13.86
N ARG A 119 -7.96 9.36 -14.69
CA ARG A 119 -8.16 7.98 -15.18
C ARG A 119 -6.95 7.45 -15.95
N MET A 120 -6.32 8.29 -16.77
CA MET A 120 -5.11 7.90 -17.50
C MET A 120 -3.94 7.67 -16.55
N GLN A 121 -3.74 8.54 -15.56
CA GLN A 121 -2.70 8.39 -14.54
C GLN A 121 -2.87 7.10 -13.73
N ILE A 122 -4.10 6.78 -13.32
CA ILE A 122 -4.42 5.50 -12.66
C ILE A 122 -4.03 4.32 -13.55
N LYS A 123 -4.35 4.35 -14.86
CA LYS A 123 -3.97 3.25 -15.77
C LYS A 123 -2.47 3.06 -15.86
N ILE A 124 -1.69 4.15 -15.84
CA ILE A 124 -0.22 4.09 -15.82
C ILE A 124 0.25 3.43 -14.52
N LYS A 125 -0.27 3.88 -13.37
CA LYS A 125 0.05 3.30 -12.05
C LYS A 125 -0.35 1.84 -11.95
N GLU A 126 -1.49 1.44 -12.51
CA GLU A 126 -1.95 0.04 -12.55
C GLU A 126 -1.02 -0.83 -13.40
N ALA A 127 -0.57 -0.34 -14.57
CA ALA A 127 0.38 -1.05 -15.41
C ALA A 127 1.74 -1.22 -14.71
N GLU A 128 2.20 -0.18 -14.02
CA GLU A 128 3.40 -0.24 -13.18
C GLU A 128 3.24 -1.27 -12.05
N TYR A 129 2.14 -1.21 -11.30
CA TYR A 129 1.84 -2.17 -10.24
C TYR A 129 1.77 -3.61 -10.77
N ALA A 130 1.15 -3.83 -11.94
CA ALA A 130 1.11 -5.13 -12.59
C ALA A 130 2.51 -5.65 -12.96
N SER A 131 3.38 -4.79 -13.52
CA SER A 131 4.75 -5.17 -13.85
C SER A 131 5.57 -5.55 -12.61
N LEU A 132 5.33 -4.88 -11.48
CA LEU A 132 5.93 -5.19 -10.19
C LEU A 132 5.39 -6.52 -9.62
N GLN A 133 4.14 -6.89 -9.90
CA GLN A 133 3.58 -8.19 -9.50
C GLN A 133 4.17 -9.34 -10.33
N GLU A 134 4.27 -9.15 -11.65
CA GLU A 134 4.81 -10.17 -12.58
C GLU A 134 6.29 -10.47 -12.33
N ALA A 135 7.09 -9.47 -11.97
CA ALA A 135 8.48 -9.66 -11.55
C ALA A 135 8.61 -10.60 -10.34
N HIS A 136 7.56 -10.68 -9.51
CA HIS A 136 7.54 -11.45 -8.27
C HIS A 136 6.94 -12.85 -8.39
N VAL A 137 6.26 -13.20 -9.48
CA VAL A 137 5.76 -14.58 -9.71
C VAL A 137 6.92 -15.59 -9.85
N LYS A 138 8.17 -15.11 -10.07
CA LYS A 138 9.38 -15.93 -9.98
C LYS A 138 9.92 -16.11 -8.54
N HIS A 139 9.42 -15.37 -7.56
CA HIS A 139 9.74 -15.52 -6.15
C HIS A 139 8.52 -16.06 -5.39
N GLN A 140 8.61 -17.35 -5.05
CA GLN A 140 7.63 -18.14 -4.30
C GLN A 140 6.97 -17.33 -3.17
N ALA A 141 5.64 -17.44 -3.03
CA ALA A 141 4.92 -16.91 -1.87
C ALA A 141 5.65 -17.38 -0.59
N MET A 142 5.91 -16.43 0.33
CA MET A 142 6.67 -16.70 1.53
C MET A 142 5.83 -17.60 2.44
N ASP A 143 6.16 -18.89 2.47
CA ASP A 143 5.55 -19.87 3.36
C ASP A 143 6.34 -19.95 4.69
N SER A 144 5.78 -20.60 5.71
CA SER A 144 6.47 -20.76 6.99
C SER A 144 7.86 -21.40 6.82
N LYS A 145 8.01 -22.31 5.85
CA LYS A 145 9.30 -22.95 5.53
C LYS A 145 10.33 -21.95 5.02
N SER A 146 9.92 -20.90 4.32
CA SER A 146 10.79 -19.82 3.89
C SER A 146 11.42 -19.08 5.07
N PHE A 147 10.66 -18.91 6.17
CA PHE A 147 11.20 -18.34 7.41
C PHE A 147 12.22 -19.29 8.07
N ASP A 148 11.96 -20.59 8.10
CA ASP A 148 12.90 -21.59 8.65
C ASP A 148 14.23 -21.58 7.90
N VAL A 149 14.18 -21.53 6.57
CA VAL A 149 15.36 -21.44 5.72
C VAL A 149 16.13 -20.15 6.01
N MET A 150 15.44 -19.03 6.21
CA MET A 150 16.08 -17.76 6.55
C MET A 150 16.67 -17.77 7.96
N PHE A 151 15.99 -18.33 8.96
CA PHE A 151 16.54 -18.51 10.30
C PHE A 151 17.82 -19.34 10.27
N PHE A 152 17.79 -20.48 9.56
CA PHE A 152 18.96 -21.33 9.38
C PHE A 152 20.13 -20.59 8.75
N ARG A 153 19.89 -19.84 7.67
CA ARG A 153 20.94 -19.05 6.98
C ARG A 153 21.54 -17.97 7.86
N ILE A 154 20.70 -17.20 8.56
CA ILE A 154 21.13 -16.14 9.47
C ILE A 154 21.93 -16.73 10.64
N ASN A 155 21.45 -17.82 11.26
CA ASN A 155 22.13 -18.47 12.38
C ASN A 155 23.47 -19.10 11.96
N ASN A 156 23.54 -19.68 10.77
CA ASN A 156 24.80 -20.21 10.24
C ASN A 156 25.82 -19.10 9.97
N TYR A 157 25.39 -17.97 9.40
CA TYR A 157 26.24 -16.80 9.23
C TYR A 157 26.73 -16.26 10.58
N ALA A 158 25.81 -16.09 11.54
CA ALA A 158 26.10 -15.56 12.86
C ALA A 158 26.90 -16.53 13.75
N LYS A 159 27.03 -17.79 13.34
CA LYS A 159 27.66 -18.89 14.10
C LYS A 159 27.07 -19.08 15.50
N ARG A 160 25.81 -18.70 15.68
CA ARG A 160 25.02 -18.81 16.92
C ARG A 160 23.54 -18.76 16.60
N GLU A 161 22.71 -19.13 17.56
CA GLU A 161 21.27 -18.95 17.48
C GLU A 161 20.91 -17.46 17.68
N ALA A 162 20.95 -16.70 16.57
CA ALA A 162 20.65 -15.27 16.55
C ALA A 162 19.14 -15.01 16.36
N VAL A 163 18.43 -15.90 15.68
CA VAL A 163 17.01 -15.80 15.37
C VAL A 163 16.31 -17.17 15.46
N ASN A 164 15.05 -17.16 15.91
CA ASN A 164 14.16 -18.32 16.00
C ASN A 164 12.68 -17.83 16.06
N GLU A 165 11.73 -18.75 16.20
CA GLU A 165 10.29 -18.46 16.24
C GLU A 165 9.87 -17.54 17.41
N GLN A 166 10.61 -17.59 18.52
CA GLN A 166 10.39 -16.77 19.71
C GLN A 166 11.02 -15.38 19.58
N THR A 167 11.86 -15.17 18.56
CA THR A 167 12.50 -13.88 18.32
C THR A 167 11.46 -12.83 17.97
N THR A 168 11.68 -11.58 18.39
CA THR A 168 10.83 -10.44 18.02
C THR A 168 11.04 -10.08 16.55
N VAL A 169 10.00 -9.56 15.86
CA VAL A 169 10.10 -9.10 14.46
C VAL A 169 11.28 -8.14 14.26
N GLN A 170 11.46 -7.18 15.16
CA GLN A 170 12.56 -6.21 15.11
C GLN A 170 13.95 -6.87 15.10
N LYS A 171 14.22 -7.78 16.06
CA LYS A 171 15.48 -8.54 16.13
C LYS A 171 15.70 -9.40 14.87
N TYR A 172 14.64 -10.00 14.33
CA TYR A 172 14.74 -10.75 13.08
C TYR A 172 15.15 -9.84 11.92
N CYS A 173 14.49 -8.68 11.75
CA CYS A 173 14.83 -7.73 10.69
C CYS A 173 16.26 -7.19 10.82
N THR A 174 16.74 -6.92 12.04
CA THR A 174 18.14 -6.51 12.27
C THR A 174 19.11 -7.60 11.83
N ALA A 175 18.90 -8.84 12.26
CA ALA A 175 19.77 -9.96 11.89
C ALA A 175 19.72 -10.26 10.38
N LEU A 176 18.55 -10.11 9.76
CA LEU A 176 18.37 -10.23 8.32
C LEU A 176 19.17 -9.16 7.57
N ARG A 177 19.13 -7.90 8.03
CA ARG A 177 19.89 -6.79 7.43
C ARG A 177 21.40 -7.04 7.50
N ASP A 178 21.90 -7.46 8.66
CA ASP A 178 23.31 -7.79 8.85
C ASP A 178 23.75 -8.92 7.90
N TYR A 179 22.91 -9.94 7.74
CA TYR A 179 23.14 -11.04 6.81
C TYR A 179 23.15 -10.60 5.34
N LEU A 180 22.20 -9.77 4.91
CA LEU A 180 22.14 -9.24 3.54
C LEU A 180 23.35 -8.35 3.24
N ALA A 181 23.75 -7.48 4.18
CA ALA A 181 24.94 -6.64 4.04
C ALA A 181 26.22 -7.50 3.90
N TYR A 182 26.30 -8.61 4.64
CA TYR A 182 27.38 -9.58 4.48
C TYR A 182 27.39 -10.21 3.07
N ILE A 183 26.24 -10.69 2.56
CA ILE A 183 26.16 -11.27 1.20
C ILE A 183 26.60 -10.24 0.16
N ASP A 184 26.15 -9.00 0.25
CA ASP A 184 26.51 -7.92 -0.67
C ASP A 184 28.01 -7.58 -0.62
N SER A 185 28.64 -7.70 0.55
CA SER A 185 30.10 -7.54 0.67
C SER A 185 30.86 -8.68 -0.01
N GLN A 186 30.35 -9.92 0.07
CA GLN A 186 30.99 -11.08 -0.55
C GLN A 186 30.84 -11.08 -2.08
N SER A 187 29.68 -10.65 -2.59
CA SER A 187 29.42 -10.59 -4.04
C SER A 187 30.27 -9.56 -4.77
N LYS A 188 30.70 -8.49 -4.08
CA LYS A 188 31.61 -7.46 -4.63
C LYS A 188 33.08 -7.88 -4.65
N VAL A 189 33.47 -8.89 -3.86
CA VAL A 189 34.86 -9.39 -3.81
C VAL A 189 35.14 -10.41 -4.93
N THR A 190 34.10 -10.92 -5.59
CA THR A 190 34.21 -11.93 -6.66
C THR A 190 34.14 -11.36 -8.08
N LYS A 191 34.24 -10.03 -8.25
CA LYS A 191 34.38 -9.34 -9.55
C LYS A 191 35.74 -8.66 -9.62
#